data_AF-A0A401WYS6-F1
#
_entry.id   AF-A0A401WYS6-F1
#
_cell.length_a   1.000
_cell.length_b   1.000
_cell.length_c   1.000
_cell.angle_alpha   90.00
_cell.angle_beta   90.00
_cell.angle_gamma   90.00
#
_symmetry.space_group_name_H-M   'P 1'
#
loop_
_entity.id
_entity.type
_entity.pdbx_description
1 polymer ?
#
loop_
_entity_poly.entity_id
_entity_poly.type
_entity_poly.pdbx_seq_one_letter_code
_entity_poly.pdbx_strand_id
1 'polypeptide(L)'
;MRNNRIPVLQDGENVNKLERDKTRAKPATRLKFPQVSANLQTRWCSSALKIDVGRRALNNQARFHHKKVLFITGERREESANRAKYNQLEKHTSDCRDGRYGRHVDAWRPVLSWTEEQVWAIFERNNVISPVPYRLGWGRSSCMKCIFNDATIWATINKYFPGELDALNDYELSFGTTISRNKKSIMEIAQFGVPMEIDDLEALQQVTKREYDLPVFLEPGAAWIRPAGAFIKSSCGPS
;
A
#
# COMPACT_ATOMS: atom_id res chain seq x y z
N MET A 1 21.61 -15.59 12.59
CA MET A 1 20.36 -16.24 12.09
C MET A 1 19.18 -15.43 12.58
N ARG A 2 18.55 -14.62 11.71
CA ARG A 2 17.46 -13.72 12.11
C ARG A 2 16.14 -14.49 12.16
N ASN A 3 15.50 -14.43 13.32
CA ASN A 3 14.28 -15.15 13.68
C ASN A 3 13.09 -14.55 12.91
N ASN A 4 12.68 -15.18 11.81
CA ASN A 4 11.53 -14.77 11.00
C ASN A 4 10.21 -15.04 11.75
N ARG A 5 9.84 -14.16 12.68
CA ARG A 5 8.50 -14.15 13.26
C ARG A 5 7.54 -13.52 12.25
N ILE A 6 6.66 -14.36 11.70
CA ILE A 6 5.50 -13.95 10.92
C ILE A 6 4.60 -13.11 11.84
N PRO A 7 4.10 -11.93 11.44
CA PRO A 7 3.17 -11.17 12.27
C PRO A 7 1.86 -11.96 12.41
N VAL A 8 1.55 -12.31 13.67
CA VAL A 8 0.31 -12.97 14.05
C VAL A 8 -0.75 -11.88 14.15
N LEU A 9 -1.78 -11.94 13.29
CA LEU A 9 -3.01 -11.19 13.51
C LEU A 9 -3.76 -11.92 14.63
N GLN A 10 -3.80 -11.29 15.80
CA GLN A 10 -4.35 -11.86 17.01
C GLN A 10 -5.82 -11.42 17.12
N ASP A 11 -6.74 -12.34 16.83
CA ASP A 11 -8.06 -12.38 17.45
C ASP A 11 -8.24 -13.79 18.03
N GLY A 12 -8.63 -13.82 19.31
CA GLY A 12 -8.96 -14.94 20.19
C GLY A 12 -8.86 -16.39 19.69
N GLU A 13 -8.01 -17.15 20.41
CA GLU A 13 -8.10 -18.58 20.72
C GLU A 13 -8.23 -19.58 19.54
N ASN A 14 -7.13 -20.32 19.30
CA ASN A 14 -6.95 -21.39 18.31
C ASN A 14 -6.57 -20.94 16.89
N VAL A 15 -5.43 -20.23 16.78
CA VAL A 15 -4.69 -20.20 15.51
C VAL A 15 -4.02 -21.56 15.32
N ASN A 16 -4.62 -22.42 14.48
CA ASN A 16 -3.96 -23.64 14.01
C ASN A 16 -2.64 -23.27 13.31
N LYS A 17 -1.51 -23.45 14.00
CA LYS A 17 -0.18 -23.41 13.39
C LYS A 17 -0.03 -24.66 12.53
N LEU A 18 -0.38 -24.53 11.26
CA LEU A 18 -0.06 -25.56 10.27
C LEU A 18 1.43 -25.48 9.95
N GLU A 19 2.14 -26.60 10.06
CA GLU A 19 3.50 -26.68 9.54
C GLU A 19 3.48 -26.42 8.02
N ARG A 20 4.47 -25.65 7.55
CA ARG A 20 4.55 -25.31 6.13
C ARG A 20 5.01 -26.52 5.33
N ASP A 21 4.08 -27.23 4.70
CA ASP A 21 4.39 -28.26 3.71
C ASP A 21 5.15 -27.65 2.51
N LYS A 22 6.37 -28.13 2.28
CA LYS A 22 7.23 -27.71 1.17
C LYS A 22 7.27 -28.73 0.03
N THR A 23 6.70 -29.92 0.20
CA THR A 23 6.79 -31.04 -0.75
C THR A 23 6.17 -30.69 -2.11
N ARG A 24 5.08 -29.91 -2.11
CA ARG A 24 4.39 -29.48 -3.33
C ARG A 24 4.96 -28.21 -3.98
N ALA A 25 6.01 -27.60 -3.40
CA ALA A 25 6.54 -26.32 -3.86
C ALA A 25 7.66 -26.51 -4.90
N LYS A 26 7.37 -26.21 -6.17
CA LYS A 26 8.37 -26.23 -7.25
C LYS A 26 9.41 -25.09 -7.05
N PRO A 27 10.71 -25.30 -7.32
CA PRO A 27 11.75 -24.27 -7.16
C PRO A 27 11.45 -22.94 -7.87
N ALA A 28 10.79 -22.99 -9.03
CA ALA A 28 10.43 -21.81 -9.82
C ALA A 28 9.42 -20.85 -9.14
N THR A 29 8.80 -21.24 -8.02
CA THR A 29 7.81 -20.42 -7.30
C THR A 29 8.34 -19.79 -6.01
N ARG A 30 9.63 -19.95 -5.70
CA ARG A 30 10.31 -19.35 -4.52
C ARG A 30 11.46 -18.45 -4.97
N LEU A 31 11.90 -17.57 -4.06
CA LEU A 31 13.01 -16.64 -4.32
C LEU A 31 12.74 -15.81 -5.60
N LYS A 32 11.52 -15.29 -5.68
CA LYS A 32 11.05 -14.42 -6.77
C LYS A 32 10.44 -13.17 -6.18
N PHE A 33 10.63 -12.05 -6.85
CA PHE A 33 9.94 -10.81 -6.53
C PHE A 33 8.51 -10.82 -7.06
N PRO A 34 7.59 -10.08 -6.43
CA PRO A 34 6.38 -9.66 -7.12
C PRO A 34 6.81 -8.75 -8.28
N GLN A 35 6.17 -8.89 -9.44
CA GLN A 35 6.62 -8.19 -10.65
C GLN A 35 5.70 -7.04 -11.03
N VAL A 36 6.27 -6.05 -11.72
CA VAL A 36 5.60 -4.86 -12.26
C VAL A 36 4.57 -5.28 -13.30
N SER A 37 3.32 -5.42 -12.87
CA SER A 37 2.20 -5.83 -13.70
C SER A 37 0.86 -5.44 -13.08
N ALA A 38 -0.14 -5.19 -13.92
CA ALA A 38 -1.54 -5.12 -13.50
C ALA A 38 -2.07 -6.48 -13.00
N ASN A 39 -1.56 -7.60 -13.53
CA ASN A 39 -2.00 -8.95 -13.17
C ASN A 39 -1.65 -9.28 -11.71
N LEU A 40 -2.68 -9.51 -10.90
CA LEU A 40 -2.57 -9.79 -9.47
C LEU A 40 -1.95 -11.15 -9.14
N GLN A 41 -1.87 -12.08 -10.08
CA GLN A 41 -1.14 -13.34 -9.89
C GLN A 41 0.38 -13.10 -9.94
N THR A 42 0.83 -12.25 -10.87
CA THR A 42 2.24 -11.87 -11.01
C THR A 42 2.65 -10.83 -9.96
N ARG A 43 1.75 -9.88 -9.66
CA ARG A 43 1.87 -8.90 -8.59
C ARG A 43 1.21 -9.42 -7.31
N TRP A 44 1.77 -10.50 -6.80
CA TRP A 44 1.22 -11.19 -5.63
C TRP A 44 1.34 -10.39 -4.33
N CYS A 45 2.19 -9.36 -4.27
CA CYS A 45 2.27 -8.46 -3.10
C CYS A 45 0.98 -7.66 -2.85
N SER A 46 0.14 -7.46 -3.87
CA SER A 46 -1.17 -6.84 -3.69
C SER A 46 -2.26 -7.87 -3.37
N SER A 47 -2.32 -8.97 -4.14
CA SER A 47 -3.35 -9.99 -3.92
C SER A 47 -3.17 -10.70 -2.58
N ALA A 48 -2.05 -11.38 -2.40
CA ALA A 48 -1.82 -12.24 -1.25
C ALA A 48 -1.57 -11.46 0.04
N LEU A 49 -0.87 -10.32 -0.03
CA LEU A 49 -0.44 -9.58 1.17
C LEU A 49 -1.34 -8.40 1.55
N LYS A 50 -2.32 -8.01 0.71
CA LYS A 50 -3.23 -6.90 1.01
C LYS A 50 -4.69 -7.30 0.83
N ILE A 51 -5.08 -7.70 -0.38
CA ILE A 51 -6.49 -7.98 -0.72
C ILE A 51 -7.00 -9.20 0.04
N ASP A 52 -6.25 -10.31 0.00
CA ASP A 52 -6.67 -11.55 0.67
C ASP A 52 -6.63 -11.43 2.19
N VAL A 53 -5.71 -10.63 2.75
CA VAL A 53 -5.68 -10.32 4.18
C VAL A 53 -6.96 -9.57 4.59
N GLY A 54 -7.35 -8.54 3.83
CA GLY A 54 -8.61 -7.82 4.06
C GLY A 54 -9.84 -8.73 3.94
N ARG A 55 -9.87 -9.61 2.91
CA ARG A 55 -10.95 -10.60 2.75
C ARG A 55 -11.03 -11.56 3.93
N ARG A 56 -9.90 -12.04 4.44
CA ARG A 56 -9.85 -12.93 5.62
C ARG A 56 -10.41 -12.25 6.86
N ALA A 57 -10.14 -10.96 7.06
CA ALA A 57 -10.71 -10.19 8.16
C ALA A 57 -12.25 -10.15 8.10
N LEU A 58 -12.83 -10.00 6.90
CA LEU A 58 -14.29 -10.05 6.71
C LEU A 58 -14.86 -11.46 6.85
N ASN A 59 -14.12 -12.48 6.38
CA ASN A 59 -14.64 -13.84 6.25
C ASN A 59 -14.56 -14.66 7.54
N ASN A 60 -13.60 -14.37 8.42
CA ASN A 60 -13.21 -15.27 9.52
C ASN A 60 -13.41 -14.67 10.91
N GLN A 61 -14.37 -13.75 11.07
CA GLN A 61 -14.66 -13.13 12.36
C GLN A 61 -16.14 -13.31 12.72
N ALA A 62 -16.39 -13.95 13.87
CA ALA A 62 -17.75 -14.26 14.34
C ALA A 62 -18.63 -13.00 14.51
N ARG A 63 -18.03 -11.84 14.79
CA ARG A 63 -18.73 -10.55 14.92
C ARG A 63 -19.51 -10.14 13.67
N PHE A 64 -19.20 -10.70 12.50
CA PHE A 64 -19.90 -10.40 11.24
C PHE A 64 -20.98 -11.41 10.86
N HIS A 65 -21.20 -12.47 11.66
CA HIS A 65 -22.23 -13.47 11.39
C HIS A 65 -23.63 -12.85 11.53
N HIS A 66 -24.48 -13.08 10.52
CA HIS A 66 -25.85 -12.58 10.43
C HIS A 66 -25.95 -11.04 10.57
N LYS A 67 -24.87 -10.32 10.25
CA LYS A 67 -24.81 -8.86 10.25
C LYS A 67 -24.76 -8.33 8.83
N LYS A 68 -25.22 -7.08 8.68
CA LYS A 68 -24.98 -6.25 7.50
C LYS A 68 -23.71 -5.45 7.71
N VAL A 69 -22.76 -5.60 6.81
CA VAL A 69 -21.46 -4.93 6.84
C VAL A 69 -21.35 -4.05 5.60
N LEU A 70 -20.98 -2.79 5.81
CA LEU A 70 -20.64 -1.87 4.73
C LEU A 70 -19.12 -1.71 4.68
N PHE A 71 -18.50 -2.17 3.59
CA PHE A 71 -17.07 -2.02 3.35
C PHE A 71 -16.82 -0.72 2.59
N ILE A 72 -16.30 0.29 3.30
CA ILE A 72 -16.11 1.64 2.75
C ILE A 72 -14.68 1.80 2.27
N THR A 73 -14.51 2.28 1.03
CA THR A 73 -13.21 2.52 0.42
C THR A 73 -13.15 3.85 -0.33
N GLY A 74 -11.94 4.40 -0.45
CA GLY A 74 -11.71 5.74 -1.01
C GLY A 74 -11.32 5.76 -2.49
N GLU A 75 -11.58 4.71 -3.29
CA GLU A 75 -11.21 4.78 -4.72
C GLU A 75 -12.03 5.84 -5.46
N ARG A 76 -11.39 6.48 -6.43
CA ARG A 76 -11.94 7.52 -7.30
C ARG A 76 -11.79 7.10 -8.77
N ARG A 77 -12.74 7.52 -9.61
CA ARG A 77 -12.71 7.24 -11.06
C ARG A 77 -11.49 7.83 -11.75
N GLU A 78 -11.06 9.00 -11.30
CA GLU A 78 -9.94 9.75 -11.86
C GLU A 78 -8.59 9.02 -11.72
N GLU A 79 -8.44 8.13 -10.74
CA GLU A 79 -7.15 7.50 -10.44
C GLU A 79 -6.66 6.55 -11.54
N SER A 80 -7.55 5.99 -12.38
CA SER A 80 -7.16 5.18 -13.54
C SER A 80 -8.35 4.86 -14.47
N ALA A 81 -8.05 4.52 -15.72
CA ALA A 81 -9.06 4.05 -16.69
C ALA A 81 -9.86 2.82 -16.22
N ASN A 82 -9.24 1.94 -15.42
CA ASN A 82 -9.94 0.79 -14.84
C ASN A 82 -10.92 1.22 -13.74
N ARG A 83 -10.53 2.16 -12.88
CA ARG A 83 -11.41 2.69 -11.81
C ARG A 83 -12.54 3.56 -12.36
N ALA A 84 -12.36 4.15 -13.54
CA ALA A 84 -13.41 4.90 -14.22
C ALA A 84 -14.72 4.11 -14.43
N LYS A 85 -14.66 2.77 -14.40
CA LYS A 85 -15.81 1.87 -14.61
C LYS A 85 -16.42 1.31 -13.32
N TYR A 86 -15.91 1.66 -12.14
CA TYR A 86 -16.38 1.06 -10.87
C TYR A 86 -17.83 1.46 -10.55
N ASN A 87 -18.53 0.62 -9.80
CA ASN A 87 -19.82 1.00 -9.23
C ASN A 87 -19.62 1.75 -7.91
N GLN A 88 -20.49 2.71 -7.61
CA GLN A 88 -20.42 3.43 -6.34
C GLN A 88 -20.84 2.55 -5.15
N LEU A 89 -21.84 1.69 -5.38
CA LEU A 89 -22.33 0.68 -4.45
C LEU A 89 -22.44 -0.65 -5.20
N GLU A 90 -21.88 -1.72 -4.65
CA GLU A 90 -21.99 -3.06 -5.21
C GLU A 90 -21.85 -4.14 -4.14
N LYS A 91 -22.24 -5.38 -4.46
CA LYS A 91 -21.99 -6.54 -3.60
C LYS A 91 -20.48 -6.76 -3.47
N HIS A 92 -19.97 -6.83 -2.24
CA HIS A 92 -18.55 -7.07 -2.02
C HIS A 92 -18.19 -8.54 -2.30
N THR A 93 -16.95 -8.80 -2.73
CA THR A 93 -16.47 -10.18 -3.05
C THR A 93 -16.49 -11.17 -1.88
N SER A 94 -16.61 -10.68 -0.64
CA SER A 94 -16.74 -11.49 0.59
C SER A 94 -18.18 -11.77 1.02
N ASP A 95 -19.18 -11.23 0.30
CA ASP A 95 -20.58 -11.44 0.61
C ASP A 95 -20.98 -12.92 0.49
N CYS A 96 -21.64 -13.41 1.52
CA CYS A 96 -22.17 -14.76 1.62
C CYS A 96 -23.48 -14.71 2.42
N ARG A 97 -24.37 -13.77 2.05
CA ARG A 97 -25.63 -13.51 2.77
C ARG A 97 -26.60 -14.69 2.73
N ASP A 98 -26.51 -15.49 1.68
CA ASP A 98 -27.33 -16.69 1.49
C ASP A 98 -26.66 -17.96 2.08
N GLY A 99 -25.46 -17.82 2.65
CA GLY A 99 -24.73 -18.91 3.28
C GLY A 99 -25.10 -19.13 4.75
N ARG A 100 -24.54 -20.18 5.34
CA ARG A 100 -24.78 -20.61 6.75
C ARG A 100 -24.72 -19.46 7.77
N TYR A 101 -23.74 -18.57 7.64
CA TYR A 101 -23.50 -17.49 8.59
C TYR A 101 -24.12 -16.15 8.16
N GLY A 102 -24.92 -16.12 7.09
CA GLY A 102 -25.68 -14.95 6.66
C GLY A 102 -24.85 -13.67 6.54
N ARG A 103 -23.61 -13.75 6.05
CA ARG A 103 -22.69 -12.61 6.02
C ARG A 103 -23.02 -11.68 4.85
N HIS A 104 -23.77 -10.63 5.13
CA HIS A 104 -24.11 -9.59 4.16
C HIS A 104 -23.01 -8.54 4.11
N VAL A 105 -22.33 -8.40 2.97
CA VAL A 105 -21.30 -7.37 2.76
C VAL A 105 -21.54 -6.62 1.46
N ASP A 106 -21.78 -5.32 1.57
CA ASP A 106 -21.79 -4.40 0.41
C ASP A 106 -20.53 -3.53 0.44
N ALA A 107 -20.04 -3.13 -0.73
CA ALA A 107 -18.92 -2.22 -0.90
C ALA A 107 -19.41 -0.85 -1.35
N TRP A 108 -18.99 0.21 -0.67
CA TRP A 108 -19.39 1.58 -0.96
C TRP A 108 -18.19 2.52 -1.10
N ARG A 109 -18.20 3.32 -2.16
CA ARG A 109 -17.13 4.26 -2.53
C ARG A 109 -17.66 5.70 -2.47
N PRO A 110 -17.67 6.34 -1.29
CA PRO A 110 -18.35 7.63 -1.09
C PRO A 110 -17.78 8.75 -1.98
N VAL A 111 -16.48 8.70 -2.28
CA VAL A 111 -15.75 9.73 -3.05
C VAL A 111 -15.49 9.31 -4.49
N LEU A 112 -16.22 8.32 -5.03
CA LEU A 112 -15.90 7.72 -6.33
C LEU A 112 -15.85 8.74 -7.48
N SER A 113 -16.68 9.77 -7.43
CA SER A 113 -16.75 10.82 -8.44
C SER A 113 -15.91 12.05 -8.11
N TRP A 114 -15.13 12.03 -7.02
CA TRP A 114 -14.34 13.19 -6.62
C TRP A 114 -13.06 13.32 -7.45
N THR A 115 -12.72 14.57 -7.78
CA THR A 115 -11.41 14.92 -8.35
C THR A 115 -10.35 15.01 -7.25
N GLU A 116 -9.08 15.03 -7.62
CA GLU A 116 -7.97 15.22 -6.68
C GLU A 116 -8.06 16.58 -5.97
N GLU A 117 -8.47 17.62 -6.68
CA GLU A 117 -8.71 18.96 -6.11
C GLU A 117 -9.76 18.90 -4.99
N GLN A 118 -10.84 18.15 -5.19
CA GLN A 118 -11.89 18.00 -4.17
C GLN A 118 -11.39 17.25 -2.93
N VAL A 119 -10.47 16.29 -3.11
CA VAL A 119 -9.82 15.61 -1.99
C VAL A 119 -8.96 16.60 -1.20
N TRP A 120 -8.14 17.41 -1.85
CA TRP A 120 -7.35 18.41 -1.12
C TRP A 120 -8.20 19.49 -0.47
N ALA A 121 -9.26 19.95 -1.13
CA ALA A 121 -10.21 20.92 -0.59
C ALA A 121 -10.94 20.40 0.66
N ILE A 122 -11.26 19.10 0.75
CA ILE A 122 -11.88 18.56 1.98
C ILE A 122 -10.87 18.48 3.14
N PHE A 123 -9.59 18.24 2.86
CA PHE A 123 -8.54 18.26 3.88
C PHE A 123 -8.40 19.67 4.45
N GLU A 124 -8.27 20.68 3.57
CA GLU A 124 -8.21 22.09 3.95
C GLU A 124 -9.45 22.51 4.75
N ARG A 125 -10.65 22.25 4.23
CA ARG A 125 -11.91 22.64 4.88
C ARG A 125 -12.07 22.07 6.30
N ASN A 126 -11.51 20.90 6.57
CA ASN A 126 -11.62 20.23 7.86
C ASN A 126 -10.32 20.31 8.68
N ASN A 127 -9.39 21.19 8.30
CA ASN A 127 -8.11 21.37 8.98
C ASN A 127 -7.32 20.06 9.14
N VAL A 128 -7.47 19.11 8.21
CA VAL A 128 -6.74 17.84 8.24
C VAL A 128 -5.36 18.03 7.67
N ILE A 129 -4.34 17.70 8.46
CA ILE A 129 -2.94 17.74 8.03
C ILE A 129 -2.72 16.68 6.97
N SER A 130 -1.98 17.06 5.92
CA SER A 130 -1.70 16.17 4.81
C SER A 130 -0.85 14.97 5.25
N PRO A 131 -1.09 13.75 4.76
CA PRO A 131 -0.34 12.57 5.20
C PRO A 131 1.15 12.72 4.90
N VAL A 132 1.99 12.24 5.81
CA VAL A 132 3.46 12.36 5.75
C VAL A 132 4.07 12.03 4.37
N PRO A 133 3.69 10.95 3.66
CA PRO A 133 4.25 10.69 2.33
C PRO A 133 4.04 11.85 1.34
N TYR A 134 2.87 12.48 1.35
CA TYR A 134 2.58 13.62 0.49
C TYR A 134 3.36 14.86 0.93
N ARG A 135 3.49 15.11 2.24
CA ARG A 135 4.35 16.18 2.78
C ARG A 135 5.79 16.05 2.28
N LEU A 136 6.30 14.82 2.20
CA LEU A 136 7.65 14.51 1.72
C LEU A 136 7.79 14.47 0.18
N GLY A 137 6.74 14.80 -0.58
CA GLY A 137 6.79 14.85 -2.05
C GLY A 137 6.30 13.61 -2.80
N TRP A 138 5.92 12.53 -2.10
CA TRP A 138 5.37 11.36 -2.78
C TRP A 138 3.95 11.64 -3.27
N GLY A 139 3.69 11.43 -4.57
CA GLY A 139 2.35 11.51 -5.16
C GLY A 139 1.39 10.37 -4.75
N ARG A 140 1.88 9.38 -4.00
CA ARG A 140 1.08 8.26 -3.50
C ARG A 140 1.63 7.70 -2.19
N SER A 141 0.73 7.39 -1.27
CA SER A 141 1.05 6.62 -0.07
C SER A 141 1.03 5.12 -0.37
N SER A 142 2.17 4.45 -0.27
CA SER A 142 2.31 3.02 -0.54
C SER A 142 3.45 2.42 0.29
N CYS A 143 3.79 1.15 0.06
CA CYS A 143 4.97 0.56 0.67
C CYS A 143 6.21 1.36 0.25
N MET A 144 7.07 1.72 1.21
CA MET A 144 8.30 2.48 0.95
C MET A 144 9.11 1.92 -0.23
N LYS A 145 9.32 0.59 -0.23
CA LYS A 145 10.07 -0.14 -1.25
C LYS A 145 9.15 -0.82 -2.27
N CYS A 146 8.19 -0.06 -2.80
CA CYS A 146 7.24 -0.59 -3.77
C CYS A 146 7.94 -0.98 -5.07
N ILE A 147 7.54 -2.10 -5.67
CA ILE A 147 8.05 -2.52 -6.98
C ILE A 147 7.76 -1.52 -8.12
N PHE A 148 6.82 -0.60 -7.91
CA PHE A 148 6.47 0.44 -8.87
C PHE A 148 7.27 1.72 -8.69
N ASN A 149 8.13 1.82 -7.67
CA ASN A 149 8.96 3.01 -7.50
C ASN A 149 9.80 3.25 -8.76
N ASP A 150 9.81 4.49 -9.20
CA ASP A 150 10.67 4.96 -10.29
C ASP A 150 12.08 5.30 -9.76
N ALA A 151 12.94 5.73 -10.68
CA ALA A 151 14.32 6.09 -10.37
C ALA A 151 14.42 7.21 -9.32
N THR A 152 13.57 8.22 -9.41
CA THR A 152 13.51 9.35 -8.46
C THR A 152 13.20 8.85 -7.05
N ILE A 153 12.18 8.00 -6.90
CA ILE A 153 11.83 7.46 -5.57
C ILE A 153 12.92 6.55 -5.02
N TRP A 154 13.54 5.69 -5.84
CA TRP A 154 14.67 4.87 -5.39
C TRP A 154 15.88 5.72 -4.98
N ALA A 155 16.22 6.75 -5.75
CA ALA A 155 17.29 7.70 -5.42
C ALA A 155 17.00 8.46 -4.12
N THR A 156 15.75 8.88 -3.91
CA THR A 156 15.31 9.55 -2.69
C THR A 156 15.45 8.63 -1.48
N ILE A 157 15.04 7.36 -1.61
CA ILE A 157 15.19 6.39 -0.53
C ILE A 157 16.68 6.19 -0.19
N ASN A 158 17.52 6.06 -1.21
CA ASN A 158 18.96 5.87 -1.02
C ASN A 158 19.63 7.07 -0.34
N LYS A 159 19.18 8.31 -0.63
CA LYS A 159 19.69 9.55 -0.03
C LYS A 159 19.27 9.69 1.44
N TYR A 160 17.98 9.57 1.75
CA TYR A 160 17.45 9.90 3.07
C TYR A 160 17.34 8.73 4.04
N PHE A 161 17.39 7.49 3.54
CA PHE A 161 17.28 6.28 4.36
C PHE A 161 18.40 5.30 3.99
N PRO A 162 19.67 5.66 4.25
CA PRO A 162 20.81 4.83 3.90
C PRO A 162 20.70 3.45 4.53
N GLY A 163 20.99 2.41 3.74
CA GLY A 163 20.90 1.00 4.15
C GLY A 163 19.52 0.35 3.96
N GLU A 164 18.45 1.12 3.71
CA GLU A 164 17.11 0.55 3.50
C GLU A 164 17.01 -0.32 2.24
N LEU A 165 17.90 -0.10 1.27
CA LEU A 165 17.96 -0.82 0.00
C LEU A 165 18.86 -2.06 0.03
N ASP A 166 19.73 -2.20 1.03
CA ASP A 166 20.74 -3.26 1.08
C ASP A 166 20.11 -4.66 1.02
N ALA A 167 19.07 -4.88 1.83
CA ALA A 167 18.38 -6.16 1.86
C ALA A 167 17.71 -6.50 0.51
N LEU A 168 17.24 -5.48 -0.23
CA LEU A 168 16.69 -5.70 -1.58
C LEU A 168 17.79 -6.04 -2.57
N ASN A 169 18.92 -5.35 -2.52
CA ASN A 169 20.08 -5.64 -3.35
C ASN A 169 20.58 -7.08 -3.11
N ASP A 170 20.68 -7.51 -1.85
CA ASP A 170 21.04 -8.89 -1.48
C ASP A 170 20.03 -9.92 -2.02
N TYR A 171 18.73 -9.57 -2.05
CA TYR A 171 17.72 -10.42 -2.66
C TYR A 171 17.87 -10.48 -4.19
N GLU A 172 18.16 -9.37 -4.88
CA GLU A 172 18.37 -9.39 -6.33
C GLU A 172 19.56 -10.28 -6.71
N LEU A 173 20.66 -10.19 -5.96
CA LEU A 173 21.84 -11.03 -6.11
C LEU A 173 21.52 -12.51 -5.84
N SER A 174 20.94 -12.81 -4.68
CA SER A 174 20.66 -14.19 -4.28
C SER A 174 19.58 -14.88 -5.13
N PHE A 175 18.62 -14.12 -5.67
CA PHE A 175 17.56 -14.66 -6.54
C PHE A 175 18.00 -14.77 -8.00
N GLY A 176 19.12 -14.13 -8.37
CA GLY A 176 19.61 -14.04 -9.74
C GLY A 176 18.63 -13.32 -10.67
N THR A 177 17.83 -12.38 -10.14
CA THR A 177 16.79 -11.67 -10.89
C THR A 177 16.47 -10.34 -10.23
N THR A 178 16.01 -9.38 -11.02
CA THR A 178 15.72 -8.01 -10.56
C THR A 178 14.23 -7.77 -10.37
N ILE A 179 13.87 -6.79 -9.55
CA ILE A 179 12.50 -6.27 -9.47
C ILE A 179 12.10 -5.65 -10.81
N SER A 180 13.05 -4.94 -11.44
CA SER A 180 12.86 -4.34 -12.76
C SER A 180 12.77 -5.40 -13.85
N ARG A 181 11.85 -5.19 -14.80
CA ARG A 181 11.73 -6.04 -15.98
C ARG A 181 12.85 -5.81 -17.00
N ASN A 182 13.56 -4.70 -16.89
CA ASN A 182 14.67 -4.34 -17.79
C ASN A 182 16.02 -4.91 -17.33
N LYS A 183 16.02 -5.84 -16.35
CA LYS A 183 17.21 -6.49 -15.79
C LYS A 183 18.23 -5.55 -15.13
N LYS A 184 17.82 -4.31 -14.82
CA LYS A 184 18.60 -3.38 -13.99
C LYS A 184 18.24 -3.60 -12.53
N SER A 185 19.23 -3.71 -11.67
CA SER A 185 19.05 -3.72 -10.22
C SER A 185 18.43 -2.41 -9.73
N ILE A 186 17.86 -2.45 -8.54
CA ILE A 186 17.33 -1.23 -7.91
C ILE A 186 18.42 -0.19 -7.65
N MET A 187 19.66 -0.62 -7.37
CA MET A 187 20.80 0.27 -7.13
C MET A 187 21.22 0.97 -8.42
N GLU A 188 21.28 0.25 -9.54
CA GLU A 188 21.51 0.86 -10.86
C GLU A 188 20.39 1.84 -11.21
N ILE A 189 19.14 1.48 -10.95
CA ILE A 189 17.99 2.37 -11.23
C ILE A 189 18.07 3.66 -10.41
N ALA A 190 18.42 3.57 -9.12
CA ALA A 190 18.57 4.72 -8.24
C ALA A 190 19.61 5.73 -8.76
N GLN A 191 20.68 5.27 -9.40
CA GLN A 191 21.71 6.14 -9.97
C GLN A 191 21.22 7.02 -11.14
N PHE A 192 20.14 6.61 -11.82
CA PHE A 192 19.54 7.40 -12.89
C PHE A 192 18.47 8.39 -12.38
N GLY A 193 18.15 8.36 -11.09
CA GLY A 193 17.16 9.24 -10.48
C GLY A 193 17.81 10.48 -9.86
N VAL A 194 17.09 11.60 -9.89
CA VAL A 194 17.41 12.76 -9.06
C VAL A 194 16.58 12.64 -7.78
N PRO A 195 17.20 12.52 -6.59
CA PRO A 195 16.45 12.51 -5.33
C PRO A 195 15.56 13.75 -5.18
N MET A 196 14.38 13.59 -4.60
CA MET A 196 13.55 14.72 -4.21
C MET A 196 14.26 15.54 -3.12
N GLU A 197 14.08 16.85 -3.10
CA GLU A 197 14.48 17.67 -1.96
C GLU A 197 13.36 17.66 -0.91
N ILE A 198 13.74 17.41 0.34
CA ILE A 198 12.81 17.27 1.47
C ILE A 198 13.14 18.36 2.48
N ASP A 199 12.28 19.37 2.54
CA ASP A 199 12.42 20.50 3.47
C ASP A 199 11.65 20.28 4.78
N ASP A 200 10.65 19.38 4.77
CA ASP A 200 9.82 19.05 5.93
C ASP A 200 10.55 18.04 6.84
N LEU A 201 11.47 18.56 7.65
CA LEU A 201 12.31 17.75 8.55
C LEU A 201 11.51 17.05 9.65
N GLU A 202 10.37 17.63 10.07
CA GLU A 202 9.48 17.03 11.05
C GLU A 202 8.81 15.76 10.48
N ALA A 203 8.26 15.86 9.26
CA ALA A 203 7.73 14.71 8.54
C ALA A 203 8.81 13.64 8.27
N LEU A 204 10.03 14.08 7.95
CA LEU A 204 11.16 13.18 7.70
C LEU A 204 11.56 12.43 8.98
N GLN A 205 11.59 13.12 10.12
CA GLN A 205 11.85 12.47 11.40
C GLN A 205 10.75 11.46 11.75
N GLN A 206 9.48 11.79 11.50
CA GLN A 206 8.36 10.89 11.77
C GLN A 206 8.49 9.54 11.06
N VAL A 207 8.98 9.49 9.82
CA VAL A 207 9.07 8.19 9.10
C VAL A 207 10.10 7.24 9.69
N THR A 208 11.03 7.72 10.53
CA THR A 208 12.01 6.88 11.23
C THR A 208 11.45 6.21 12.48
N LYS A 209 10.28 6.68 12.95
CA LYS A 209 9.64 6.20 14.16
C LYS A 209 8.65 5.07 13.88
N ARG A 210 8.55 4.16 14.85
CA ARG A 210 7.52 3.11 14.84
C ARG A 210 6.15 3.64 15.22
N GLU A 211 6.11 4.60 16.15
CA GLU A 211 4.90 5.25 16.64
C GLU A 211 4.68 6.57 15.88
N TYR A 212 3.42 6.93 15.70
CA TYR A 212 3.04 8.16 14.99
C TYR A 212 2.66 9.24 16.00
N ASP A 213 3.43 10.33 15.99
CA ASP A 213 3.37 11.38 17.01
C ASP A 213 2.90 12.73 16.45
N LEU A 214 2.86 12.89 15.12
CA LEU A 214 2.44 14.15 14.51
C LEU A 214 0.94 14.38 14.67
N PRO A 215 0.49 15.64 14.76
CA PRO A 215 -0.93 15.95 14.79
C PRO A 215 -1.62 15.52 13.49
N VAL A 216 -2.90 15.16 13.61
CA VAL A 216 -3.78 14.84 12.47
C VAL A 216 -4.55 16.08 12.00
N PHE A 217 -4.82 17.02 12.92
CA PHE A 217 -5.52 18.26 12.64
C PHE A 217 -4.62 19.46 12.91
N LEU A 218 -4.80 20.53 12.15
CA LEU A 218 -4.16 21.81 12.39
C LEU A 218 -4.72 22.43 13.68
N GLU A 219 -3.85 23.16 14.37
CA GLU A 219 -4.26 24.03 15.48
C GLU A 219 -5.23 25.12 14.98
N PRO A 220 -6.18 25.57 15.82
CA PRO A 220 -7.11 26.64 15.44
C PRO A 220 -6.37 27.89 14.92
N GLY A 221 -6.72 28.34 13.71
CA GLY A 221 -6.13 29.52 13.08
C GLY A 221 -4.83 29.28 12.30
N ALA A 222 -4.27 28.06 12.32
CA ALA A 222 -3.14 27.72 11.46
C ALA A 222 -3.60 27.61 9.99
N ALA A 223 -2.75 28.09 9.08
CA ALA A 223 -3.01 27.99 7.65
C ALA A 223 -2.76 26.55 7.15
N TRP A 224 -3.67 26.04 6.34
CA TRP A 224 -3.46 24.76 5.67
C TRP A 224 -2.46 24.90 4.51
N ILE A 225 -1.52 23.98 4.43
CA ILE A 225 -0.46 23.97 3.42
C ILE A 225 -0.68 22.78 2.50
N ARG A 226 -0.80 23.05 1.20
CA ARG A 226 -0.84 22.00 0.19
C ARG A 226 0.50 21.25 0.16
N PRO A 227 0.50 19.91 0.27
CA PRO A 227 1.74 19.15 0.35
C PRO A 227 2.45 19.09 -1.01
N ALA A 228 3.78 18.94 -0.98
CA ALA A 228 4.61 18.86 -2.19
C ALA A 228 4.21 17.69 -3.12
N GLY A 229 3.68 16.61 -2.56
CA GLY A 229 3.20 15.45 -3.30
C GLY A 229 1.84 15.62 -3.99
N ALA A 230 1.11 16.72 -3.75
CA ALA A 230 -0.18 16.96 -4.40
C ALA A 230 0.02 17.15 -5.91
N PHE A 231 -0.84 16.52 -6.72
CA PHE A 231 -0.85 16.58 -8.18
C PHE A 231 0.43 16.04 -8.86
N ILE A 232 1.31 15.36 -8.12
CA ILE A 232 2.50 14.73 -8.69
C ILE A 232 2.09 13.51 -9.51
N LYS A 233 2.25 13.63 -10.83
CA LYS A 233 2.11 12.51 -11.76
C LYS A 233 3.40 11.69 -11.80
N SER A 234 3.55 10.77 -10.86
CA SER A 234 4.60 9.75 -10.95
C SER A 234 4.20 8.64 -11.92
N SER A 235 5.17 8.02 -12.61
CA SER A 235 4.95 6.79 -13.38
C SER A 235 4.78 5.55 -12.46
N CYS A 236 4.75 5.76 -11.14
CA CYS A 236 4.64 4.73 -10.14
C CYS A 236 3.21 4.16 -10.08
N GLY A 237 2.94 3.07 -10.79
CA GLY A 237 1.67 2.35 -10.67
C GLY A 237 1.53 1.19 -11.65
N PRO A 238 0.52 0.32 -11.47
CA PRO A 238 0.16 -0.63 -12.51
C PRO A 238 -0.35 0.13 -13.75
N SER A 239 0.42 0.07 -14.82
CA SER A 239 -0.05 0.30 -16.19
C SER A 239 -0.59 -0.99 -16.79
#